data_AF-A0A2Z5UQV8-F1
#
_entry.id   AF-A0A2Z5UQV8-F1
#
_cell.length_a   1.000
_cell.length_b   1.000
_cell.length_c   1.000
_cell.angle_alpha   90.00
_cell.angle_beta   90.00
_cell.angle_gamma   90.00
#
_symmetry.space_group_name_H-M   'P 1'
#
loop_
_entity.id
_entity.type
_entity.pdbx_description
1 polymer ?
#
loop_
_entity_poly.entity_id
_entity_poly.type
_entity_poly.pdbx_seq_one_letter_code
_entity_poly.pdbx_strand_id
1 'polypeptide(L)'
;MTTLLPDEAAIVAAWSASEAATELLRFAREGRFSGNIPFSDDVVGKLADAMLKVIDIEGPSPFLIAEERELLAAFRAHVAQFIEGW
;
A
#
# COMPACT_ATOMS: atom_id res chain seq x y z
N MET A 1 -16.99 -2.56 11.68
CA MET A 1 -15.54 -2.68 11.44
C MET A 1 -14.84 -2.36 12.75
N THR A 2 -14.25 -3.37 13.39
CA THR A 2 -13.33 -3.15 14.51
C THR A 2 -12.09 -2.47 13.94
N THR A 3 -11.85 -1.22 14.35
CA THR A 3 -10.62 -0.49 14.02
C THR A 3 -9.45 -1.21 14.68
N LEU A 4 -8.49 -1.67 13.88
CA LEU A 4 -7.22 -2.22 14.34
C LEU A 4 -6.49 -1.19 15.20
N LEU A 5 -5.76 -1.65 16.20
CA LEU A 5 -4.79 -0.81 16.91
C LEU A 5 -3.64 -0.43 15.96
N PRO A 6 -2.94 0.70 16.20
CA PRO A 6 -1.87 1.18 15.29
C PRO A 6 -0.76 0.15 15.03
N ASP A 7 -0.38 -0.63 16.05
CA ASP A 7 0.60 -1.70 15.97
C ASP A 7 0.12 -2.89 15.14
N GLU A 8 -1.15 -3.29 15.29
CA GLU A 8 -1.77 -4.34 14.47
C GLU A 8 -1.84 -3.92 12.99
N ALA A 9 -2.25 -2.68 12.73
CA ALA A 9 -2.31 -2.14 11.38
C ALA A 9 -0.92 -2.05 10.73
N ALA A 10 0.12 -1.70 11.51
CA ALA A 10 1.50 -1.65 11.04
C ALA A 10 2.02 -3.03 10.64
N ILE A 11 1.71 -4.07 11.42
CA ILE A 11 2.06 -5.45 11.09
C ILE A 11 1.39 -5.90 9.80
N VAL A 12 0.09 -5.61 9.63
CA VAL A 12 -0.62 -5.96 8.40
C VAL A 12 -0.06 -5.23 7.18
N ALA A 13 0.25 -3.93 7.31
CA ALA A 13 0.87 -3.16 6.23
C ALA A 13 2.23 -3.74 5.83
N ALA A 14 3.06 -4.08 6.81
CA ALA A 14 4.37 -4.71 6.58
C ALA A 14 4.24 -6.08 5.89
N TRP A 15 3.23 -6.87 6.29
CA TRP A 15 2.94 -8.15 5.65
C TRP A 15 2.55 -7.99 4.17
N SER A 16 1.57 -7.13 3.87
CA SER A 16 1.13 -6.85 2.49
C SER A 16 2.29 -6.36 1.62
N ALA A 17 3.14 -5.48 2.16
CA ALA A 17 4.35 -5.01 1.46
C ALA A 17 5.36 -6.14 1.20
N SER A 18 5.54 -7.06 2.16
CA SER A 18 6.44 -8.20 2.02
C SER A 18 5.98 -9.19 0.94
N GLU A 19 4.68 -9.47 0.86
CA GLU A 19 4.12 -10.31 -0.18
C GLU A 19 4.31 -9.69 -1.57
N ALA A 20 4.02 -8.40 -1.71
CA ALA A 20 4.24 -7.68 -2.96
C ALA A 20 5.73 -7.68 -3.38
N ALA A 21 6.64 -7.41 -2.44
CA ALA A 21 8.08 -7.45 -2.70
C ALA A 21 8.55 -8.85 -3.12
N THR A 22 8.00 -9.91 -2.51
CA THR A 22 8.32 -11.30 -2.85
C THR A 22 7.99 -11.62 -4.30
N GLU A 23 6.82 -11.18 -4.79
CA GLU A 23 6.43 -11.40 -6.18
C GLU A 23 7.29 -10.61 -7.18
N LEU A 24 7.66 -9.38 -6.83
CA LEU A 24 8.59 -8.59 -7.64
C LEU A 24 9.97 -9.24 -7.73
N LEU A 25 10.47 -9.77 -6.61
CA LEU A 25 11.74 -10.51 -6.56
C LEU A 25 11.66 -11.83 -7.32
N ARG A 26 10.51 -12.53 -7.26
CA ARG A 26 10.25 -13.71 -8.08
C ARG A 26 10.35 -13.36 -9.57
N PHE A 27 9.69 -12.28 -10.00
CA PHE A 27 9.79 -11.83 -11.38
C PHE A 27 11.22 -11.42 -11.76
N ALA A 28 11.95 -10.74 -10.88
CA ALA A 28 13.35 -10.39 -11.14
C ALA A 28 14.23 -11.63 -11.35
N ARG A 29 13.95 -12.73 -10.64
CA ARG A 29 14.65 -14.02 -10.79
C ARG A 29 14.26 -14.77 -12.06
N GLU A 30 12.97 -14.80 -12.40
CA GLU A 30 12.42 -15.61 -13.50
C GLU A 30 12.43 -14.86 -14.85
N GLY A 31 12.48 -13.53 -14.81
CA GLY A 31 12.46 -12.65 -15.96
C GLY A 31 11.18 -12.80 -16.79
N ARG A 32 11.28 -12.45 -18.08
CA ARG A 32 10.18 -12.52 -19.05
C ARG A 32 9.55 -13.90 -19.26
N PHE A 33 10.13 -14.95 -18.67
CA PHE A 33 9.62 -16.33 -18.74
C PHE A 33 8.73 -16.68 -17.54
N SER A 34 8.63 -15.79 -16.55
CA SER A 34 7.58 -15.83 -15.54
C SER A 34 6.21 -15.88 -16.23
N GLY A 35 5.33 -16.78 -15.79
CA GLY A 35 3.94 -16.82 -16.26
C GLY A 35 3.11 -15.60 -15.86
N ASN A 36 3.66 -14.75 -14.99
CA ASN A 36 3.05 -13.52 -14.49
C ASN A 36 3.91 -12.29 -14.85
N ILE A 37 3.27 -11.15 -15.07
CA ILE A 37 3.92 -9.84 -15.17
C ILE A 37 4.41 -9.35 -13.79
N PRO A 38 5.41 -8.44 -13.72
CA PRO A 38 5.98 -8.00 -12.44
C PRO A 38 4.94 -7.34 -11.54
N PHE A 39 4.08 -6.50 -12.11
CA PHE A 39 2.98 -5.83 -11.43
C PHE A 39 1.67 -6.47 -11.85
N SER A 40 1.45 -7.71 -11.39
CA SER A 40 0.11 -8.32 -11.50
C SER A 40 -0.88 -7.57 -10.60
N ASP A 41 -2.17 -7.70 -10.91
CA ASP A 41 -3.23 -6.97 -10.21
C ASP A 41 -3.22 -7.21 -8.68
N ASP A 42 -2.90 -8.43 -8.25
CA ASP A 42 -2.76 -8.80 -6.82
C ASP A 42 -1.60 -8.05 -6.14
N VAL A 43 -0.45 -7.93 -6.81
CA VAL A 43 0.73 -7.21 -6.29
C VAL A 43 0.42 -5.73 -6.15
N VAL A 44 -0.27 -5.15 -7.13
CA VAL A 44 -0.69 -3.74 -7.10
C VAL A 44 -1.66 -3.50 -5.94
N GLY A 45 -2.65 -4.39 -5.76
CA GLY A 45 -3.60 -4.33 -4.64
C GLY A 45 -2.91 -4.38 -3.27
N LYS A 46 -1.96 -5.31 -3.08
CA LYS A 46 -1.18 -5.45 -1.84
C LYS A 46 -0.34 -4.21 -1.52
N LEU A 47 0.26 -3.59 -2.53
CA LEU A 47 1.01 -2.33 -2.35
C LEU A 47 0.08 -1.18 -1.99
N ALA A 48 -1.04 -1.02 -2.69
CA ALA A 48 -2.03 0.02 -2.41
C ALA A 48 -2.59 -0.12 -0.98
N ASP A 49 -2.93 -1.34 -0.58
CA ASP A 49 -3.43 -1.66 0.75
C ASP A 49 -2.39 -1.34 1.86
N ALA A 50 -1.13 -1.73 1.65
CA ALA A 50 -0.04 -1.39 2.57
C ALA A 50 0.12 0.14 2.71
N MET A 51 0.09 0.87 1.60
CA MET A 51 0.21 2.33 1.60
C MET A 51 -0.96 3.00 2.32
N LEU A 52 -2.20 2.58 2.08
CA LEU A 52 -3.36 3.14 2.77
C LEU A 52 -3.26 2.94 4.29
N LYS A 53 -2.88 1.73 4.72
CA LYS A 53 -2.71 1.42 6.14
C LYS A 53 -1.64 2.29 6.79
N VAL A 54 -0.49 2.47 6.14
CA VAL A 54 0.59 3.34 6.67
C VAL A 54 0.10 4.78 6.84
N ILE A 55 -0.62 5.32 5.85
CA ILE A 55 -1.17 6.68 5.93
C ILE A 55 -2.20 6.81 7.05
N ASP A 56 -3.04 5.81 7.24
CA ASP A 56 -4.05 5.79 8.31
C ASP A 56 -3.43 5.67 9.71
N ILE A 57 -2.28 4.99 9.85
CA ILE A 57 -1.54 4.84 11.12
C ILE A 57 -0.81 6.12 11.49
N GLU A 58 0.00 6.66 10.57
CA GLU A 58 0.82 7.84 10.82
C GLU A 58 -0.05 9.09 10.95
N GLY A 59 -1.20 9.10 10.29
CA GLY A 59 -2.10 10.25 10.26
C GLY A 59 -1.44 11.48 9.62
N PRO A 60 -2.05 12.67 9.76
CA PRO A 60 -1.46 13.89 9.25
C PRO A 60 -0.22 14.28 10.07
N SER A 61 0.96 14.16 9.46
CA SER A 61 2.22 14.56 10.12
C SER A 61 2.19 16.04 10.52
N PRO A 62 2.58 16.38 11.77
CA PRO A 62 2.57 17.76 12.25
C PRO A 62 3.61 18.64 11.53
N PHE A 63 4.58 18.01 10.87
CA PHE A 63 5.67 18.69 10.15
C PHE A 63 5.30 19.10 8.72
N LEU A 64 4.17 18.61 8.19
CA LEU A 64 3.73 18.97 6.85
C LEU A 64 3.24 20.43 6.82
N ILE A 65 3.47 21.13 5.71
CA ILE A 65 2.81 22.41 5.45
C ILE A 65 1.37 22.17 4.95
N ALA A 66 0.57 23.23 4.82
CA ALA A 66 -0.84 23.11 4.44
C ALA A 66 -1.04 22.37 3.10
N GLU A 67 -0.26 22.74 2.08
CA GLU A 67 -0.32 22.12 0.75
C GLU A 67 0.05 20.63 0.78
N GLU A 68 1.09 20.25 1.54
CA GLU A 68 1.49 18.85 1.68
C GLU A 68 0.44 18.01 2.42
N ARG A 69 -0.26 18.61 3.40
CA ARG A 69 -1.39 17.94 4.07
C ARG A 69 -2.55 17.70 3.11
N GLU A 70 -2.89 18.69 2.28
CA GLU A 70 -3.94 18.54 1.27
C GLU A 70 -3.57 17.45 0.25
N LEU A 71 -2.30 17.43 -0.20
CA LEU A 71 -1.81 16.41 -1.11
C LEU A 71 -1.87 15.00 -0.49
N LEU A 72 -1.46 14.84 0.78
CA LEU A 72 -1.54 13.56 1.48
C LEU A 72 -2.98 13.09 1.67
N ALA A 73 -3.90 14.00 2.00
CA ALA A 73 -5.32 13.69 2.13
C ALA A 73 -5.96 13.27 0.80
N ALA A 74 -5.64 13.97 -0.29
CA ALA A 74 -6.08 13.61 -1.63
C ALA A 74 -5.50 12.26 -2.07
N PHE A 75 -4.21 12.03 -1.82
CA PHE A 75 -3.55 10.77 -2.12
C PHE A 75 -4.22 9.60 -1.38
N ARG A 76 -4.45 9.73 -0.07
CA ARG A 76 -5.20 8.75 0.73
C ARG A 76 -6.56 8.45 0.11
N ALA A 77 -7.32 9.48 -0.26
CA ALA A 77 -8.65 9.32 -0.84
C ALA A 77 -8.61 8.56 -2.18
N HIS A 78 -7.63 8.86 -3.04
CA HIS A 78 -7.45 8.16 -4.30
C HIS A 78 -7.04 6.69 -4.11
N VAL A 79 -6.16 6.40 -3.15
CA VAL A 79 -5.78 5.01 -2.83
C VAL A 79 -6.96 4.23 -2.26
N ALA A 80 -7.76 4.84 -1.38
CA ALA A 80 -8.97 4.22 -0.85
C ALA A 80 -10.00 3.93 -1.95
N GLN A 81 -10.25 4.89 -2.84
CA GLN A 81 -11.14 4.71 -3.98
C GLN A 81 -10.64 3.61 -4.93
N PHE A 82 -9.33 3.55 -5.16
CA PHE A 82 -8.71 2.51 -5.96
C PHE A 82 -9.00 1.13 -5.35
N ILE A 83 -8.77 0.95 -4.04
CA ILE A 83 -9.01 -0.32 -3.34
C ILE A 83 -10.51 -0.70 -3.32
N GLU A 84 -11.41 0.27 -3.14
CA GLU A 84 -12.86 0.01 -3.13
C GLU A 84 -13.43 -0.35 -4.50
N GLY A 85 -12.81 0.13 -5.58
CA GLY A 85 -13.23 -0.10 -6.97
C GLY A 85 -12.45 -1.19 -7.71
N TRP A 86 -11.54 -1.89 -7.03
CA TRP A 86 -10.70 -2.98 -7.56
C TRP A 86 -11.42 -4.33 -7.49
#